data_AF-A0A1F1IC31-F1
#
_entry.id   AF-A0A1F1IC31-F1
#
_cell.length_a   1.000
_cell.length_b   1.000
_cell.length_c   1.000
_cell.angle_alpha   90.00
_cell.angle_beta   90.00
_cell.angle_gamma   90.00
#
_symmetry.space_group_name_H-M   'P 1'
#
loop_
_entity.id
_entity.type
_entity.pdbx_description
1 polymer ?
#
loop_
_entity_poly.entity_id
_entity_poly.type
_entity_poly.pdbx_seq_one_letter_code
_entity_poly.pdbx_strand_id
1 'polypeptide(L)'
;MNTVLQKLIATGITIAGGMVGSQLVTTGWRLATGHEAPRDATDDELPLVEALSFAFISAGISALIKVAGQRGAGTAMRRFEAKTAKSIDNEV
;
A
#
# COMPACT_ATOMS: atom_id res chain seq x y z
N MET A 1 -8.09 -16.35 -19.90
CA MET A 1 -7.99 -15.02 -20.55
C MET A 1 -9.23 -14.21 -20.19
N ASN A 2 -9.08 -13.18 -19.36
CA ASN A 2 -10.05 -12.07 -19.23
C ASN A 2 -9.31 -10.80 -18.76
N THR A 3 -8.21 -10.49 -19.44
CA THR A 3 -7.24 -9.43 -19.11
C THR A 3 -7.88 -8.05 -19.04
N VAL A 4 -8.94 -7.81 -19.83
CA VAL A 4 -9.70 -6.56 -19.82
C VAL A 4 -10.49 -6.39 -18.51
N LEU A 5 -11.19 -7.43 -18.05
CA LEU A 5 -11.91 -7.39 -16.78
C LEU A 5 -10.95 -7.21 -15.59
N GLN A 6 -9.80 -7.87 -15.61
CA GLN A 6 -8.76 -7.67 -14.60
C GLN A 6 -8.23 -6.24 -14.59
N LYS A 7 -7.98 -5.65 -15.78
CA LYS A 7 -7.58 -4.26 -15.90
C LYS A 7 -8.66 -3.31 -15.39
N LEU A 8 -9.94 -3.55 -15.68
CA LEU A 8 -11.05 -2.75 -15.16
C LEU A 8 -11.16 -2.81 -13.64
N ILE A 9 -11.04 -4.01 -13.05
CA ILE A 9 -11.04 -4.17 -11.60
C ILE A 9 -9.81 -3.49 -10.99
N ALA A 10 -8.62 -3.68 -11.57
CA ALA A 10 -7.40 -3.04 -11.09
C ALA A 10 -7.51 -1.50 -11.16
N THR A 11 -7.99 -0.96 -12.27
CA THR A 11 -8.25 0.49 -12.42
C THR A 11 -9.27 0.99 -11.41
N GLY A 12 -10.36 0.24 -11.19
CA GLY A 12 -11.38 0.57 -10.19
C GLY A 12 -10.81 0.60 -8.77
N ILE A 13 -9.98 -0.38 -8.41
CA ILE A 13 -9.28 -0.43 -7.13
C ILE A 13 -8.30 0.73 -6.99
N THR A 14 -7.57 1.10 -8.05
CA THR A 14 -6.65 2.25 -8.02
C THR A 14 -7.40 3.56 -7.79
N ILE A 15 -8.52 3.77 -8.47
CA ILE A 15 -9.34 4.99 -8.30
C ILE A 15 -9.93 5.04 -6.88
N ALA A 16 -10.57 3.95 -6.44
CA ALA A 16 -11.15 3.87 -5.10
C ALA A 16 -10.07 4.00 -4.01
N GLY A 17 -8.92 3.36 -4.22
CA GLY A 17 -7.75 3.42 -3.34
C GLY A 17 -7.14 4.81 -3.28
N GLY A 18 -7.12 5.56 -4.39
CA GLY A 18 -6.71 6.96 -4.41
C GLY A 18 -7.65 7.86 -3.62
N MET A 19 -8.97 7.68 -3.79
CA MET A 19 -9.98 8.43 -3.03
C MET A 19 -9.89 8.16 -1.53
N VAL A 20 -9.88 6.89 -1.12
CA VAL A 20 -9.78 6.50 0.30
C VAL A 20 -8.40 6.85 0.87
N GLY A 21 -7.34 6.66 0.09
CA GLY A 21 -5.97 7.00 0.45
C GLY A 21 -5.82 8.48 0.78
N SER A 22 -6.44 9.37 -0.01
CA SER A 22 -6.40 10.81 0.27
C SER A 22 -6.99 11.16 1.64
N GLN A 23 -8.11 10.54 2.03
CA GLN A 23 -8.76 10.76 3.33
C GLN A 23 -7.94 10.20 4.49
N LEU A 24 -7.29 9.04 4.29
CA LEU A 24 -6.42 8.43 5.29
C LEU A 24 -5.15 9.26 5.52
N VAL A 25 -4.56 9.79 4.46
CA VAL A 25 -3.37 10.65 4.55
C VAL A 25 -3.71 11.95 5.26
N THR A 26 -4.79 12.64 4.89
CA THR A 26 -5.19 13.89 5.56
C THR A 26 -5.56 13.67 7.02
N THR A 27 -6.28 12.60 7.34
CA THR A 27 -6.65 12.24 8.72
C THR A 27 -5.41 11.85 9.54
N GLY A 28 -4.54 11.02 8.97
CA GLY A 28 -3.29 10.61 9.61
C GLY A 28 -2.37 11.80 9.87
N TRP A 29 -2.29 12.74 8.94
CA TRP A 29 -1.50 13.96 9.08
C TRP A 29 -2.05 14.87 10.17
N ARG A 30 -3.37 15.11 10.17
CA ARG A 30 -4.04 15.91 11.19
C ARG A 30 -3.88 15.29 12.58
N LEU A 31 -3.91 13.96 12.68
CA LEU A 31 -3.72 13.24 13.94
C LEU A 31 -2.27 13.34 14.45
N ALA A 32 -1.29 13.25 13.55
CA ALA A 32 0.13 13.28 13.91
C ALA A 32 0.67 14.69 14.22
N THR A 33 0.25 15.69 13.43
CA THR A 33 0.80 17.07 13.50
C THR A 33 -0.17 18.08 14.11
N GLY A 34 -1.44 17.72 14.32
CA GLY A 34 -2.47 18.62 14.82
C GLY A 34 -2.94 19.69 13.82
N HIS A 35 -2.33 19.77 12.64
CA HIS A 35 -2.60 20.77 11.60
C HIS A 35 -3.05 20.11 10.30
N GLU A 36 -3.73 20.88 9.45
CA GLU A 36 -4.21 20.39 8.16
C GLU A 36 -3.03 20.06 7.22
N ALA A 37 -3.11 18.94 6.51
CA ALA A 37 -2.02 18.49 5.64
C ALA A 37 -1.72 19.53 4.55
N PRO A 38 -0.44 19.92 4.33
CA PRO A 38 -0.06 20.85 3.27
C PRO A 38 -0.60 20.33 1.93
N ARG A 39 -1.35 21.17 1.22
CA ARG A 39 -1.91 20.81 -0.09
C ARG A 39 -0.91 20.97 -1.23
N ASP A 40 0.17 21.69 -0.99
CA ASP A 40 1.30 21.87 -1.90
C ASP A 40 2.59 21.53 -1.17
N ALA A 41 3.29 20.53 -1.69
CA ALA A 41 4.63 20.12 -1.24
C ALA A 41 5.74 20.84 -2.05
N THR A 42 5.39 21.97 -2.68
CA THR A 42 6.19 22.66 -3.70
C THR A 42 6.58 24.08 -3.28
N ASP A 43 6.34 24.47 -2.02
CA ASP A 43 6.78 25.76 -1.52
C ASP A 43 8.31 25.71 -1.26
N ASP A 44 9.05 26.60 -1.92
CA ASP A 44 10.50 26.51 -2.13
C ASP A 44 11.35 26.78 -0.85
N GLU A 45 10.73 27.08 0.28
CA GLU A 45 11.37 27.11 1.60
C GLU A 45 11.11 25.80 2.35
N LEU A 46 11.56 24.65 1.82
CA LEU A 46 11.39 23.35 2.47
C LEU A 46 11.94 23.37 3.92
N PRO A 47 11.08 23.45 4.95
CA PRO A 47 11.54 23.43 6.32
C PRO A 47 12.06 22.03 6.63
N LEU A 48 13.10 21.92 7.47
CA LEU A 48 13.69 20.65 7.90
C LEU A 48 12.62 19.61 8.35
N VAL A 49 11.53 20.11 8.92
CA VAL A 49 10.34 19.34 9.31
C VAL A 49 9.65 18.65 8.14
N GLU A 50 9.52 19.29 6.97
CA GLU A 50 8.82 18.73 5.82
C GLU A 50 9.65 17.63 5.14
N ALA A 51 10.96 17.87 4.97
CA ALA A 51 11.90 16.86 4.49
C ALA A 51 11.92 15.61 5.40
N LEU A 52 11.95 15.81 6.72
CA LEU A 52 11.89 14.72 7.70
C LEU A 52 10.54 13.99 7.66
N SER A 53 9.43 14.72 7.53
CA SER A 53 8.09 14.13 7.45
C SER A 53 7.94 13.26 6.21
N PHE A 54 8.39 13.75 5.05
CA PHE A 54 8.37 13.00 3.80
C PHE A 54 9.23 11.74 3.89
N ALA A 55 10.45 11.86 4.41
CA ALA A 55 11.35 10.72 4.61
C ALA A 55 10.74 9.68 5.56
N PHE A 56 10.15 10.12 6.67
CA PHE A 56 9.54 9.24 7.66
C PHE A 56 8.31 8.50 7.11
N ILE A 57 7.46 9.18 6.34
CA ILE A 57 6.29 8.57 5.70
C ILE A 57 6.72 7.58 4.61
N SER A 58 7.68 7.96 3.77
CA SER A 58 8.22 7.09 2.72
C SER A 58 8.86 5.83 3.31
N ALA A 59 9.65 5.98 4.37
CA ALA A 59 10.23 4.87 5.12
C ALA A 59 9.14 4.02 5.79
N GLY A 60 8.12 4.64 6.37
CA GLY A 60 6.98 3.99 7.00
C GLY A 60 6.19 3.12 6.02
N ILE A 61 5.81 3.66 4.87
CA ILE A 61 5.13 2.92 3.80
C ILE A 61 6.01 1.76 3.32
N SER A 62 7.29 2.01 3.09
CA SER A 62 8.25 0.98 2.64
C SER A 62 8.38 -0.17 3.65
N ALA A 63 8.43 0.15 4.94
CA ALA A 63 8.47 -0.84 6.01
C ALA A 63 7.16 -1.63 6.11
N LEU A 64 6.01 -0.96 5.96
CA LEU A 64 4.70 -1.62 5.93
C LEU A 64 4.58 -2.59 4.76
N ILE A 65 5.00 -2.18 3.55
CA ILE A 65 5.03 -3.06 2.38
C ILE A 65 5.97 -4.24 2.62
N LYS A 66 7.14 -4.03 3.22
CA LYS A 66 8.07 -5.13 3.55
C LYS A 66 7.47 -6.10 4.56
N VAL A 67 6.88 -5.61 5.64
CA VAL A 67 6.28 -6.46 6.68
C VAL A 67 5.04 -7.18 6.15
N ALA A 68 4.14 -6.47 5.45
CA ALA A 68 2.96 -7.03 4.83
C ALA A 68 3.32 -8.02 3.71
N GLY A 69 4.35 -7.71 2.92
CA GLY A 69 4.90 -8.58 1.89
C GLY A 69 5.55 -9.81 2.49
N GLN A 70 6.41 -9.70 3.49
CA GLN A 70 7.08 -10.84 4.11
C GLN A 70 6.09 -11.74 4.88
N ARG A 71 5.16 -11.16 5.65
CA ARG A 71 4.14 -11.93 6.40
C ARG A 71 3.03 -12.45 5.48
N GLY A 72 2.61 -11.65 4.52
CA GLY A 72 1.58 -11.99 3.54
C GLY A 72 2.07 -13.01 2.52
N ALA A 73 3.27 -12.82 1.95
CA ALA A 73 3.85 -13.76 1.01
C ALA A 73 4.21 -15.09 1.67
N GLY A 74 4.69 -15.11 2.92
CA GLY A 74 4.90 -16.37 3.65
C GLY A 74 3.61 -17.16 3.87
N THR A 75 2.49 -16.47 4.16
CA THR A 75 1.18 -17.11 4.37
C THR A 75 0.52 -17.51 3.05
N ALA A 76 0.67 -16.68 2.02
CA ALA A 76 0.16 -16.96 0.68
C ALA A 76 0.95 -18.10 0.02
N MET A 77 2.28 -18.10 0.07
CA MET A 77 3.12 -19.19 -0.44
C MET A 77 2.77 -20.51 0.25
N ARG A 78 2.64 -20.55 1.58
CA ARG A 78 2.18 -21.76 2.29
C ARG A 78 0.78 -22.23 1.85
N ARG A 79 -0.14 -21.31 1.58
CA ARG A 79 -1.48 -21.64 1.06
C ARG A 79 -1.45 -22.10 -0.40
N PHE A 80 -0.56 -21.54 -1.22
CA PHE A 80 -0.35 -21.99 -2.60
C PHE A 80 0.35 -23.35 -2.64
N GLU A 81 1.39 -23.58 -1.84
CA GLU A 81 2.06 -24.88 -1.69
C GLU A 81 1.11 -25.96 -1.19
N ALA A 82 0.29 -25.68 -0.16
CA ALA A 82 -0.71 -26.64 0.32
C ALA A 82 -1.76 -26.99 -0.74
N LYS A 83 -2.09 -26.04 -1.62
CA LYS A 83 -3.04 -26.25 -2.72
C LYS A 83 -2.41 -27.01 -3.89
N THR A 84 -1.13 -26.76 -4.19
CA THR A 84 -0.36 -27.46 -5.22
C THR A 84 -0.04 -28.89 -4.78
N ALA A 85 0.39 -29.11 -3.54
CA ALA A 85 0.64 -30.44 -2.99
C ALA A 85 -0.61 -31.33 -3.01
N LYS A 86 -1.78 -30.76 -2.71
CA LYS A 86 -3.07 -31.47 -2.79
C LYS A 86 -3.51 -31.81 -4.22
N SER A 87 -3.00 -31.09 -5.23
CA SER A 87 -3.28 -31.39 -6.65
C SER A 87 -2.43 -32.56 -7.13
N ILE A 88 -1.17 -32.65 -6.70
CA ILE A 88 -0.24 -33.72 -7.10
C ILE A 88 -0.66 -35.07 -6.49
N ASP A 89 -1.13 -35.08 -5.24
CA ASP A 89 -1.60 -36.30 -4.54
C ASP A 89 -2.90 -36.87 -5.11
N ASN A 90 -3.65 -36.07 -5.87
CA ASN A 90 -4.91 -36.47 -6.51
C ASN A 90 -4.73 -36.87 -8.00
N GLU A 91 -3.48 -36.88 -8.49
CA GLU A 91 -3.11 -37.31 -9.85
C GLU A 91 -2.22 -38.56 -9.88
N VAL A 92 -1.93 -39.18 -8.73
CA VAL A 92 -1.28 -40.50 -8.57
C VAL A 92 -2.24 -41.55 -8.02
#